data_AF-A0A2P5CNW6-F1
#
_entry.id   AF-A0A2P5CNW6-F1
#
_cell.length_a   1.000
_cell.length_b   1.000
_cell.length_c   1.000
_cell.angle_alpha   90.00
_cell.angle_beta   90.00
_cell.angle_gamma   90.00
#
_symmetry.space_group_name_H-M   'P 1'
#
loop_
_entity.id
_entity.type
_entity.pdbx_description
1 polymer ?
#
loop_
_entity_poly.entity_id
_entity_poly.type
_entity_poly.pdbx_seq_one_letter_code
_entity_poly.pdbx_strand_id
1 'polypeptide(L)'
;MEVVKIIFLIAIAMALSITITTKIAISGPKEEEEEKPPFSQVGTTVSTPSIQKGQEHDDHDNMSVLLPSKRVSRFLAKKDEKKPRAGDHCHKNKKKCKAGGANLTCCHNKCMDLLYDNHNCGACKRKCKYTQACCKGKCVDLAFEKGHCGQCDIRCKHEQYCIYGMCDYA
;
A
#
# COMPACT_ATOMS: atom_id res chain seq x y z
N MET A 1 -47.17 -33.25 21.99
CA MET A 1 -46.11 -33.70 22.93
C MET A 1 -44.83 -34.12 22.23
N GLU A 2 -44.87 -34.61 20.98
CA GLU A 2 -43.67 -35.05 20.25
C GLU A 2 -42.76 -33.90 19.81
N VAL A 3 -43.34 -32.78 19.36
CA VAL A 3 -42.58 -31.58 18.97
C VAL A 3 -41.77 -31.01 20.15
N VAL A 4 -42.34 -31.03 21.35
CA VAL A 4 -41.66 -30.55 22.58
C VAL A 4 -40.46 -31.45 22.91
N LYS A 5 -40.57 -32.77 22.70
CA LYS A 5 -39.45 -33.71 22.89
C LYS A 5 -38.33 -33.46 21.88
N ILE A 6 -38.66 -33.17 20.62
CA ILE A 6 -37.68 -32.85 19.57
C ILE A 6 -36.90 -31.57 19.91
N ILE A 7 -37.60 -30.52 20.36
CA ILE A 7 -36.96 -29.26 20.77
C ILE A 7 -36.01 -29.47 21.96
N PHE A 8 -36.42 -30.28 22.94
CA PHE A 8 -35.56 -30.62 24.08
C PHE A 8 -34.30 -31.42 23.66
N LEU A 9 -34.42 -32.36 22.73
CA LEU A 9 -33.27 -33.13 22.23
C LEU A 9 -32.26 -32.25 21.48
N ILE A 10 -32.73 -31.30 20.66
CA ILE A 10 -31.85 -30.36 19.94
C ILE A 10 -31.11 -29.44 20.93
N ALA A 11 -31.79 -28.96 21.97
CA ALA A 11 -31.18 -28.11 22.98
C ALA A 11 -30.07 -28.82 23.77
N ILE A 12 -30.26 -30.10 24.12
CA ILE A 12 -29.25 -30.90 24.81
C ILE A 12 -28.02 -31.14 23.91
N ALA A 13 -28.22 -31.46 22.63
CA ALA A 13 -27.13 -31.66 21.67
C ALA A 13 -26.27 -30.39 21.47
N MET A 14 -26.91 -29.22 21.40
CA MET A 14 -26.22 -27.93 21.30
C MET A 14 -25.40 -27.61 22.56
N ALA A 15 -25.93 -27.92 23.75
CA ALA A 15 -25.24 -27.66 25.01
C ALA A 15 -23.99 -28.55 25.21
N LEU A 16 -24.05 -29.81 24.78
CA LEU A 16 -22.92 -30.75 24.87
C LEU A 16 -21.81 -30.45 23.84
N SER A 17 -22.11 -29.68 22.79
CA SER A 17 -21.13 -29.31 21.76
C SER A 17 -20.20 -28.17 22.19
N ILE A 18 -20.54 -27.42 23.24
CA ILE A 18 -19.80 -26.22 23.69
C ILE A 18 -18.66 -26.59 24.66
N THR A 19 -18.60 -27.82 25.17
CA THR A 19 -17.62 -28.24 26.20
C THR A 19 -16.30 -28.82 25.66
N ILE A 20 -16.08 -28.89 24.34
CA ILE A 20 -14.89 -29.55 23.78
C ILE A 20 -13.74 -28.58 23.39
N THR A 21 -13.96 -27.27 23.35
CA THR A 21 -12.93 -26.33 22.82
C THR A 21 -12.08 -25.58 23.87
N THR A 22 -12.19 -25.89 25.17
CA THR A 22 -11.42 -25.18 26.22
C THR A 22 -10.34 -26.01 26.92
N LYS A 23 -9.71 -26.95 26.19
CA LYS A 23 -8.40 -27.50 26.58
C LYS A 23 -7.51 -27.65 25.35
N ILE A 24 -6.70 -26.63 25.08
CA ILE A 24 -5.26 -26.67 24.76
C ILE A 24 -4.79 -25.20 24.76
N ALA A 25 -4.34 -24.75 25.93
CA ALA A 25 -3.36 -23.69 26.05
C ALA A 25 -2.05 -24.37 26.43
N ILE A 26 -0.93 -23.82 25.96
CA ILE A 26 0.47 -24.26 26.13
C ILE A 26 1.01 -25.16 25.01
N SER A 27 1.24 -24.56 23.84
CA SER A 27 2.52 -24.60 23.11
C SER A 27 2.37 -23.73 21.86
N GLY A 28 3.25 -22.75 21.68
CA GLY A 28 3.13 -21.70 20.66
C GLY A 28 3.04 -22.22 19.21
N PRO A 29 2.57 -21.38 18.27
CA PRO A 29 2.54 -21.74 16.86
C PRO A 29 3.97 -21.93 16.36
N LYS A 30 4.25 -23.15 15.87
CA LYS A 30 5.43 -23.49 15.08
C LYS A 30 5.38 -22.65 13.80
N GLU A 31 6.52 -22.06 13.48
CA GLU A 31 6.81 -21.44 12.20
C GLU A 31 6.74 -22.55 11.13
N GLU A 32 5.80 -22.43 10.20
CA GLU A 32 5.84 -23.19 8.96
C GLU A 32 6.64 -22.36 7.95
N GLU A 33 7.81 -22.88 7.56
CA GLU A 33 8.62 -22.38 6.46
C GLU A 33 7.84 -22.50 5.15
N GLU A 34 7.55 -21.35 4.53
CA GLU A 34 7.01 -21.29 3.17
C GLU A 34 8.17 -21.28 2.16
N GLU A 35 8.30 -22.38 1.44
CA GLU A 35 9.24 -22.55 0.33
C GLU A 35 8.85 -21.62 -0.84
N LYS A 36 9.76 -20.71 -1.19
CA LYS A 36 9.59 -19.70 -2.24
C LYS A 36 9.84 -20.29 -3.63
N PRO A 37 8.89 -20.26 -4.59
CA PRO A 37 9.16 -20.59 -5.98
C PRO A 37 9.88 -19.43 -6.72
N PRO A 38 10.69 -19.73 -7.76
CA PRO A 38 11.56 -18.76 -8.41
C PRO A 38 10.80 -17.84 -9.36
N PHE A 39 11.14 -16.55 -9.30
CA PHE A 39 10.61 -15.49 -10.16
C PHE A 39 11.40 -15.42 -11.47
N SER A 40 10.77 -15.83 -12.57
CA SER A 40 11.29 -15.61 -13.93
C SER A 40 11.07 -14.15 -14.35
N GLN A 41 12.15 -13.48 -14.74
CA GLN A 41 12.13 -12.13 -15.29
C GLN A 41 11.65 -12.17 -16.74
N VAL A 42 10.50 -11.56 -17.02
CA VAL A 42 10.09 -11.20 -18.38
C VAL A 42 10.19 -9.68 -18.49
N GLY A 43 11.13 -9.23 -19.31
CA GLY A 43 11.26 -7.83 -19.69
C GLY A 43 10.15 -7.45 -20.66
N THR A 44 9.51 -6.31 -20.43
CA THR A 44 8.65 -5.67 -21.43
C THR A 44 9.14 -4.24 -21.62
N THR A 45 9.72 -4.04 -22.79
CA THR A 45 10.07 -2.75 -23.39
C THR A 45 8.80 -1.91 -23.55
N VAL A 46 8.72 -0.78 -22.84
CA VAL A 46 7.70 0.25 -23.13
C VAL A 46 8.36 1.36 -23.93
N SER A 47 7.84 1.51 -25.14
CA SER A 47 8.19 2.48 -26.17
C SER A 47 8.04 3.93 -25.68
N THR A 48 9.09 4.73 -25.85
CA THR A 48 9.05 6.19 -25.80
C THR A 48 8.53 6.76 -27.13
N PRO A 49 7.59 7.73 -27.13
CA PRO A 49 7.14 8.36 -28.36
C PRO A 49 8.07 9.50 -28.80
N SER A 50 8.24 9.57 -30.12
CA SER A 50 8.96 10.56 -30.90
C SER A 50 8.33 11.95 -30.80
N ILE A 51 9.14 13.00 -30.60
CA ILE A 51 8.76 14.38 -30.94
C ILE A 51 9.80 14.95 -31.91
N GLN A 52 9.27 15.56 -32.96
CA GLN A 52 9.90 15.87 -34.23
C GLN A 52 10.80 17.11 -34.17
N LYS A 53 11.79 17.06 -35.06
CA LYS A 53 12.83 18.03 -35.37
C LYS A 53 12.24 19.15 -36.26
N GLY A 54 12.54 20.40 -35.93
CA GLY A 54 12.31 21.59 -36.77
C GLY A 54 13.54 22.50 -36.71
N GLN A 55 13.87 23.11 -37.85
CA GLN A 55 15.20 23.55 -38.30
C GLN A 55 15.28 25.09 -38.42
N GLU A 56 16.46 25.58 -38.83
CA GLU A 56 16.87 26.97 -39.22
C GLU A 56 17.55 27.80 -38.09
N HIS A 57 18.68 28.49 -38.27
CA HIS A 57 19.46 28.88 -39.46
C HIS A 57 20.93 29.20 -39.06
N ASP A 58 21.87 29.12 -40.02
CA ASP A 58 23.34 29.28 -39.95
C ASP A 58 23.90 30.64 -39.48
N ASP A 59 25.12 30.65 -38.89
CA ASP A 59 26.32 31.29 -39.47
C ASP A 59 27.62 31.03 -38.66
N HIS A 60 28.72 30.91 -39.42
CA HIS A 60 30.16 30.64 -39.16
C HIS A 60 30.82 31.33 -37.92
N ASP A 61 31.85 30.84 -37.21
CA ASP A 61 33.16 30.30 -37.63
C ASP A 61 33.97 29.64 -36.47
N ASN A 62 34.88 28.75 -36.89
CA ASN A 62 36.19 28.40 -36.29
C ASN A 62 36.36 27.25 -35.26
N MET A 63 37.36 26.44 -35.60
CA MET A 63 37.87 25.17 -35.09
C MET A 63 38.78 25.35 -33.87
N SER A 64 38.57 24.58 -32.80
CA SER A 64 39.64 23.76 -32.19
C SER A 64 39.11 22.85 -31.08
N VAL A 65 39.48 21.58 -31.22
CA VAL A 65 39.24 20.46 -30.34
C VAL A 65 40.09 20.63 -29.07
N LEU A 66 39.46 20.50 -27.90
CA LEU A 66 39.88 19.66 -26.77
C LEU A 66 38.89 19.88 -25.61
N LEU A 67 37.85 19.04 -25.57
CA LEU A 67 36.99 18.89 -24.41
C LEU A 67 37.83 18.30 -23.26
N PRO A 68 37.98 18.96 -22.10
CA PRO A 68 38.11 18.18 -20.88
C PRO A 68 36.74 17.50 -20.70
N SER A 69 36.67 16.23 -21.04
CA SER A 69 35.62 15.32 -20.57
C SER A 69 35.76 15.19 -19.05
N LYS A 70 35.42 16.27 -18.35
CA LYS A 70 35.14 16.20 -16.93
C LYS A 70 33.75 15.60 -16.89
N ARG A 71 33.69 14.26 -16.96
CA ARG A 71 32.57 13.49 -16.42
C ARG A 71 32.49 13.83 -14.94
N VAL A 72 31.96 15.00 -14.63
CA VAL A 72 31.47 15.30 -13.30
C VAL A 72 30.25 14.41 -13.18
N SER A 73 30.49 13.26 -12.55
CA SER A 73 29.50 12.43 -11.93
C SER A 73 28.31 13.30 -11.55
N ARG A 74 27.17 13.09 -12.22
CA ARG A 74 25.89 13.80 -12.01
C ARG A 74 25.42 13.80 -10.54
N PHE A 75 26.14 13.11 -9.67
CA PHE A 75 26.00 13.05 -8.24
C PHE A 75 26.65 14.23 -7.47
N LEU A 76 27.45 15.12 -8.10
CA LEU A 76 28.16 16.19 -7.40
C LEU A 76 27.91 17.63 -7.90
N ALA A 77 26.80 17.87 -8.61
CA ALA A 77 26.41 19.22 -9.00
C ALA A 77 25.12 19.66 -8.30
N LYS A 78 25.24 20.09 -7.04
CA LYS A 78 24.38 21.16 -6.52
C LYS A 78 25.04 21.94 -5.38
N LYS A 79 25.55 23.12 -5.75
CA LYS A 79 25.67 24.26 -4.85
C LYS A 79 24.29 24.55 -4.27
N ASP A 80 24.20 24.47 -2.95
CA ASP A 80 23.39 25.30 -2.06
C ASP A 80 22.10 25.91 -2.62
N GLU A 81 21.24 25.06 -3.15
CA GLU A 81 19.81 25.25 -3.02
C GLU A 81 19.31 23.98 -2.37
N LYS A 82 18.81 24.11 -1.13
CA LYS A 82 18.19 23.02 -0.36
C LYS A 82 17.20 22.27 -1.24
N LYS A 83 17.64 21.21 -1.92
CA LYS A 83 16.78 20.25 -2.57
C LYS A 83 16.71 19.07 -1.62
N PRO A 84 15.70 19.03 -0.73
CA PRO A 84 15.58 17.95 0.23
C PRO A 84 15.19 16.70 -0.53
N ARG A 85 16.15 15.85 -0.91
CA ARG A 85 15.87 14.52 -1.46
C ARG A 85 16.93 13.52 -1.02
N ALA A 86 16.82 13.10 0.23
CA ALA A 86 17.21 11.78 0.76
C ALA A 86 16.72 11.71 2.22
N GLY A 87 15.51 11.18 2.45
CA GLY A 87 14.92 10.94 3.76
C GLY A 87 14.88 12.15 4.70
N ASP A 88 13.87 13.02 4.56
CA ASP A 88 13.65 14.11 5.53
C ASP A 88 13.35 13.54 6.91
N HIS A 89 14.40 13.40 7.70
CA HIS A 89 14.29 13.01 9.09
C HIS A 89 13.55 14.09 9.86
N CYS A 90 12.33 13.77 10.25
CA CYS A 90 11.41 14.73 10.83
C CYS A 90 11.65 14.99 12.33
N HIS A 91 12.34 14.10 13.04
CA HIS A 91 12.68 14.18 14.46
C HIS A 91 11.48 14.60 15.34
N LYS A 92 10.33 13.94 15.12
CA LYS A 92 9.01 14.25 15.73
C LYS A 92 8.44 15.64 15.39
N ASN A 93 9.10 16.43 14.54
CA ASN A 93 8.65 17.72 14.08
C ASN A 93 7.77 17.60 12.82
N LYS A 94 6.46 17.79 12.99
CA LYS A 94 5.47 17.74 11.91
C LYS A 94 5.74 18.78 10.80
N LYS A 95 6.33 19.93 11.11
CA LYS A 95 6.61 20.99 10.12
C LYS A 95 7.61 20.54 9.04
N LYS A 96 8.53 19.62 9.39
CA LYS A 96 9.49 19.06 8.43
C LYS A 96 8.82 18.20 7.36
N CYS A 97 7.67 17.59 7.67
CA CYS A 97 6.94 16.76 6.73
C CYS A 97 6.10 17.54 5.71
N LYS A 98 6.01 18.87 5.82
CA LYS A 98 5.16 19.70 4.96
C LYS A 98 5.64 19.74 3.50
N ALA A 99 6.91 19.44 3.24
CA ALA A 99 7.48 19.43 1.90
C ALA A 99 7.02 18.23 1.03
N GLY A 100 6.56 17.14 1.66
CA GLY A 100 6.17 15.91 0.95
C GLY A 100 4.67 15.77 0.66
N GLY A 101 3.83 16.71 1.11
CA GLY A 101 2.37 16.63 0.98
C GLY A 101 1.64 17.21 2.20
N ALA A 102 0.35 17.50 2.02
CA ALA A 102 -0.52 17.88 3.13
C ALA A 102 -0.77 16.66 4.04
N ASN A 103 -0.78 16.86 5.35
CA ASN A 103 -1.13 15.85 6.37
C ASN A 103 -0.16 14.68 6.59
N LEU A 104 1.10 14.80 6.16
CA LEU A 104 2.14 13.84 6.55
C LEU A 104 2.45 13.90 8.05
N THR A 105 2.58 12.73 8.68
CA THR A 105 2.94 12.58 10.08
C THR A 105 4.33 12.01 10.23
N CYS A 106 5.06 12.51 11.23
CA CYS A 106 6.39 12.00 11.56
C CYS A 106 6.29 10.67 12.34
N CYS A 107 6.54 9.55 11.66
CA CYS A 107 6.64 8.21 12.23
C CYS A 107 8.07 7.68 12.07
N HIS A 108 8.71 7.23 13.15
CA HIS A 108 10.07 6.64 13.11
C HIS A 108 11.10 7.51 12.41
N ASN A 109 11.05 8.82 12.68
CA ASN A 109 11.93 9.79 12.07
C ASN A 109 11.81 9.83 10.53
N LYS A 110 10.65 9.47 9.99
CA LYS A 110 10.27 9.55 8.58
C LYS A 110 8.87 10.15 8.45
N CYS A 111 8.60 10.83 7.35
CA CYS A 111 7.27 11.39 7.08
C CYS A 111 6.43 10.36 6.33
N MET A 112 5.29 9.96 6.91
CA MET A 112 4.36 8.96 6.35
C MET A 112 2.96 9.55 6.22
N ASP A 113 2.22 9.10 5.22
CA ASP A 113 0.81 9.46 5.04
C ASP A 113 -0.08 8.47 5.77
N LEU A 114 -0.64 8.90 6.90
CA LEU A 114 -1.51 8.04 7.70
C LEU A 114 -2.86 7.76 7.03
N LEU A 115 -3.20 8.45 5.94
CA LEU A 115 -4.48 8.28 5.27
C LEU A 115 -4.50 7.08 4.33
N TYR A 116 -3.34 6.69 3.78
CA TYR A 116 -3.25 5.66 2.74
C TYR A 116 -2.08 4.68 2.92
N ASP A 117 -1.21 4.87 3.93
CA ASP A 117 -0.15 3.90 4.23
C ASP A 117 -0.70 2.71 5.03
N ASN A 118 -0.71 1.52 4.40
CA ASN A 118 -1.13 0.27 5.02
C ASN A 118 -0.31 -0.13 6.27
N HIS A 119 0.88 0.41 6.48
CA HIS A 119 1.71 0.12 7.66
C HIS A 119 1.57 1.16 8.78
N ASN A 120 0.92 2.29 8.50
CA ASN A 120 0.76 3.42 9.42
C ASN A 120 -0.67 4.01 9.36
N CYS A 121 -1.68 3.16 9.15
CA CYS A 121 -3.02 3.61 8.83
C CYS A 121 -3.71 4.27 10.03
N GLY A 122 -3.98 5.57 9.94
CA GLY A 122 -4.55 6.40 11.00
C GLY A 122 -3.61 6.69 12.18
N ALA A 123 -2.55 5.90 12.37
CA ALA A 123 -1.55 6.07 13.41
C ALA A 123 -0.23 5.36 13.06
N CYS A 124 0.89 5.85 13.59
CA CYS A 124 2.20 5.20 13.39
C CYS A 124 2.19 3.75 13.90
N LYS A 125 2.81 2.83 13.13
CA LYS A 125 2.82 1.37 13.36
C LYS A 125 1.45 0.68 13.38
N ARG A 126 0.38 1.35 12.95
CA ARG A 126 -0.93 0.71 12.82
C ARG A 126 -1.03 0.06 11.44
N LYS A 127 -0.62 -1.22 11.37
CA LYS A 127 -0.67 -1.99 10.13
C LYS A 127 -2.09 -2.54 9.89
N CYS A 128 -2.61 -2.38 8.67
CA CYS A 128 -3.83 -3.05 8.24
C CYS A 128 -3.60 -4.55 8.05
N LYS A 129 -4.65 -5.36 8.20
CA LYS A 129 -4.56 -6.80 7.90
C LYS A 129 -4.22 -7.00 6.42
N TYR A 130 -3.69 -8.17 6.06
CA TYR A 130 -3.25 -8.48 4.70
C TYR A 130 -4.34 -8.24 3.63
N THR A 131 -5.59 -8.56 3.95
CA THR A 131 -6.73 -8.38 3.04
C THR A 131 -7.31 -6.95 3.04
N GLN A 132 -6.77 -6.05 3.87
CA GLN A 132 -7.30 -4.71 4.06
C GLN A 132 -6.40 -3.65 3.42
N ALA A 133 -7.02 -2.56 3.00
CA ALA A 133 -6.36 -1.34 2.56
C ALA A 133 -6.60 -0.19 3.54
N CYS A 134 -5.66 0.75 3.59
CA CYS A 134 -5.83 1.98 4.32
C CYS A 134 -6.59 3.00 3.46
N CYS A 135 -7.83 3.28 3.86
CA CYS A 135 -8.65 4.30 3.23
C CYS A 135 -8.97 5.39 4.25
N LYS A 136 -8.46 6.60 4.02
CA LYS A 136 -8.67 7.77 4.88
C LYS A 136 -8.36 7.50 6.36
N GLY A 137 -7.29 6.73 6.61
CA GLY A 137 -6.83 6.40 7.96
C GLY A 137 -7.63 5.31 8.67
N LYS A 138 -8.46 4.57 7.93
CA LYS A 138 -9.16 3.37 8.41
C LYS A 138 -8.74 2.17 7.57
N CYS A 139 -8.49 1.05 8.23
CA CYS A 139 -8.31 -0.22 7.53
C CYS A 139 -9.67 -0.75 7.12
N VAL A 140 -9.87 -0.93 5.83
CA VAL A 140 -11.12 -1.40 5.23
C VAL A 140 -10.85 -2.58 4.31
N ASP A 141 -11.79 -3.51 4.23
CA ASP A 141 -11.74 -4.65 3.33
C ASP A 141 -12.34 -4.27 1.96
N LEU A 142 -11.48 -4.11 0.96
CA LEU A 142 -11.90 -3.72 -0.38
C LEU A 142 -12.72 -4.81 -1.09
N ALA A 143 -12.66 -6.05 -0.61
CA ALA A 143 -13.36 -7.17 -1.25
C ALA A 143 -14.84 -7.24 -0.88
N PHE A 144 -15.22 -6.72 0.30
CA PHE A 144 -16.55 -6.92 0.87
C PHE A 144 -17.21 -5.64 1.41
N GLU A 145 -16.46 -4.58 1.69
CA GLU A 145 -17.07 -3.34 2.20
C GLU A 145 -17.76 -2.56 1.08
N LYS A 146 -19.08 -2.44 1.19
CA LYS A 146 -19.93 -1.74 0.19
C LYS A 146 -19.48 -0.32 -0.13
N GLY A 147 -18.84 0.39 0.82
CA GLY A 147 -18.38 1.77 0.67
C GLY A 147 -16.95 1.92 0.13
N HIS A 148 -16.22 0.82 -0.03
CA HIS A 148 -14.83 0.80 -0.48
C HIS A 148 -14.59 -0.36 -1.46
N CYS A 149 -15.57 -0.69 -2.30
CA CYS A 149 -15.54 -1.89 -3.13
C CYS A 149 -14.49 -1.77 -4.24
N GLY A 150 -13.48 -2.64 -4.22
CA GLY A 150 -12.36 -2.66 -5.15
C GLY A 150 -11.34 -1.52 -4.93
N GLN A 151 -11.79 -0.37 -4.46
CA GLN A 151 -10.95 0.79 -4.18
C GLN A 151 -11.59 1.69 -3.10
N CYS A 152 -10.75 2.47 -2.41
CA CYS A 152 -11.20 3.44 -1.42
C CYS A 152 -12.29 4.37 -1.98
N ASP A 153 -13.38 4.52 -1.22
CA ASP A 153 -14.49 5.45 -1.48
C ASP A 153 -15.30 5.13 -2.75
N ILE A 154 -15.13 3.94 -3.31
CA ILE A 154 -16.00 3.40 -4.35
C ILE A 154 -17.15 2.66 -3.67
N ARG A 155 -18.36 3.19 -3.85
CA ARG A 155 -19.57 2.62 -3.28
C ARG A 155 -20.42 1.93 -4.34
N CYS A 156 -20.87 0.71 -4.05
CA CYS A 156 -21.84 0.03 -4.91
C CYS A 156 -23.20 0.73 -4.87
N LYS A 157 -24.00 0.58 -5.94
CA LYS A 157 -25.34 1.17 -6.02
C LYS A 157 -26.27 0.59 -4.95
N HIS A 158 -27.44 1.20 -4.81
CA HIS A 158 -28.49 0.64 -3.94
C HIS A 158 -28.79 -0.80 -4.36
N GLU A 159 -29.03 -1.69 -3.40
CA GLU A 159 -29.24 -3.14 -3.61
C GLU A 159 -28.08 -3.97 -4.19
N GLN A 160 -26.92 -3.37 -4.49
CA GLN A 160 -25.74 -4.14 -4.90
C GLN A 160 -24.87 -4.55 -3.71
N TYR A 161 -24.28 -5.75 -3.82
CA TYR A 161 -23.27 -6.28 -2.91
C TYR A 161 -21.87 -6.05 -3.46
N CYS A 162 -20.90 -5.90 -2.56
CA CYS A 162 -19.49 -5.95 -2.90
C CYS A 162 -18.99 -7.36 -2.63
N ILE A 163 -18.53 -8.04 -3.68
CA ILE A 163 -17.99 -9.38 -3.57
C ILE A 163 -16.71 -9.43 -4.41
N TYR A 164 -15.61 -9.87 -3.80
CA TYR A 164 -14.27 -9.92 -4.40
C TYR A 164 -13.83 -8.58 -5.03
N GLY A 165 -14.31 -7.46 -4.50
CA GLY A 165 -13.95 -6.12 -4.97
C GLY A 165 -14.72 -5.65 -6.21
N MET A 166 -15.80 -6.34 -6.56
CA MET A 166 -16.70 -5.97 -7.64
C MET A 166 -18.10 -5.73 -7.12
N CYS A 167 -18.73 -4.65 -7.60
CA CYS A 167 -20.14 -4.41 -7.37
C CYS A 167 -20.95 -5.28 -8.33
N ASP A 168 -21.97 -5.96 -7.81
CA ASP A 168 -22.88 -6.80 -8.63
C ASP A 168 -22.19 -8.02 -9.27
N TYR A 169 -21.21 -8.60 -8.56
CA TYR A 169 -20.57 -9.84 -8.97
C TYR A 169 -21.59 -10.99 -8.96
N ALA A 170 -21.79 -11.60 -10.13
CA ALA A 170 -22.75 -12.69 -10.38
C ALA A 170 -22.04 -14.04 -10.51
#